data_AF-A0A814GWP3-F1
#
_entry.id   AF-A0A814GWP3-F1
#
_cell.length_a   1.000
_cell.length_b   1.000
_cell.length_c   1.000
_cell.angle_alpha   90.00
_cell.angle_beta   90.00
_cell.angle_gamma   90.00
#
_symmetry.space_group_name_H-M   'P 1'
#
loop_
_entity.id
_entity.type
_entity.pdbx_description
1 polymer ?
#
loop_
_entity_poly.entity_id
_entity_poly.type
_entity_poly.pdbx_seq_one_letter_code
_entity_poly.pdbx_strand_id
1 'polypeptide(L)'
;MEPLITNLDGNCLYNAVKVLMPNFEASPIKLRVRANVELAVKLKDYQQTYPHCTDFIDPFPQYQRTEMIYDKNYSTLWEILVLCNILQCSIRSVYPKIKEDADDAGIQPQQSLMWTHTAEEDTVRAVNYGMWVPNHFVPLVYHYDTKSLFKIERHPPPIPAKRTRFQSDIFSGVVKSENEFWEDKHKKILQTLLTLTFGVMTHIFDTWASTYFEPRDPDKDEAIEDSGAEDESWYITEFFIFFITAFLTN
;
A
#
# COMPACT_ATOMS: atom_id res chain seq x y z
N MET A 1 18.27 -14.24 -15.61
CA MET A 1 16.98 -13.53 -15.44
C MET A 1 17.01 -12.35 -16.37
N GLU A 2 15.94 -12.10 -17.09
CA GLU A 2 15.81 -10.88 -17.87
C GLU A 2 14.89 -9.90 -17.14
N PRO A 3 15.29 -8.62 -17.02
CA PRO A 3 14.39 -7.59 -16.53
C PRO A 3 13.29 -7.33 -17.57
N LEU A 4 12.02 -7.38 -17.15
CA LEU A 4 10.92 -6.93 -18.01
C LEU A 4 10.64 -5.45 -17.73
N ILE A 5 10.55 -4.65 -18.79
CA ILE A 5 10.30 -3.23 -18.67
C ILE A 5 8.87 -2.99 -18.17
N THR A 6 8.74 -2.16 -17.15
CA THR A 6 7.46 -1.61 -16.67
C THR A 6 7.38 -0.12 -16.94
N ASN A 7 6.18 0.47 -16.81
CA ASN A 7 6.03 1.92 -16.89
C ASN A 7 6.95 2.61 -15.87
N LEU A 8 7.76 3.56 -16.35
CA LEU A 8 8.77 4.30 -15.58
C LEU A 8 8.13 5.42 -14.75
N ASP A 9 7.21 5.07 -13.86
CA ASP A 9 6.53 5.98 -12.94
C ASP A 9 6.59 5.45 -11.49
N GLY A 10 6.10 6.22 -10.52
CA GLY A 10 6.06 5.75 -9.12
C GLY A 10 5.04 4.66 -8.83
N ASN A 11 4.29 4.19 -9.83
CA ASN A 11 3.51 2.96 -9.73
C ASN A 11 4.29 1.73 -10.22
N CYS A 12 5.58 1.87 -10.53
CA CYS A 12 6.44 0.79 -11.02
C CYS A 12 6.38 -0.50 -10.22
N LEU A 13 6.35 -0.45 -8.88
CA LEU A 13 6.20 -1.64 -8.03
C LEU A 13 4.92 -2.42 -8.34
N TYR A 14 3.79 -1.71 -8.42
CA TYR A 14 2.48 -2.30 -8.68
C TYR A 14 2.35 -2.79 -10.13
N ASN A 15 2.95 -2.06 -11.07
CA ASN A 15 3.08 -2.48 -12.46
C ASN A 15 3.92 -3.76 -12.57
N ALA A 16 5.03 -3.85 -11.82
CA ALA A 16 5.89 -5.03 -11.76
C ALA A 16 5.15 -6.26 -11.22
N VAL A 17 4.37 -6.10 -10.15
CA VAL A 17 3.50 -7.17 -9.64
C VAL A 17 2.50 -7.62 -10.70
N LYS A 18 1.87 -6.69 -11.42
CA LYS A 18 0.89 -7.03 -12.47
C LYS A 18 1.53 -7.80 -13.63
N VAL A 19 2.78 -7.49 -13.98
CA VAL A 19 3.55 -8.25 -14.98
C VAL A 19 3.89 -9.65 -14.46
N LEU A 20 4.31 -9.79 -13.19
CA LEU A 20 4.63 -11.08 -12.58
C LEU A 20 3.39 -11.97 -12.35
N MET A 21 2.24 -11.35 -12.11
CA MET A 21 0.98 -12.02 -11.77
C MET A 21 -0.14 -11.52 -12.70
N PRO A 22 -0.12 -11.86 -14.00
CA PRO A 22 -1.07 -11.31 -14.98
C PRO A 22 -2.52 -11.66 -14.64
N ASN A 23 -2.75 -12.83 -14.03
CA ASN A 23 -4.06 -13.32 -13.59
C ASN A 23 -4.58 -12.63 -12.32
N PHE A 24 -3.78 -11.78 -11.66
CA PHE A 24 -4.26 -11.03 -10.50
C PHE A 24 -5.19 -9.92 -10.97
N GLU A 25 -6.46 -9.97 -10.58
CA GLU A 25 -7.52 -9.13 -11.17
C GLU A 25 -7.37 -7.63 -10.85
N ALA A 26 -6.70 -7.25 -9.75
CA ALA A 26 -6.58 -5.85 -9.38
C ALA A 26 -5.69 -5.09 -10.39
N SER A 27 -6.13 -3.88 -10.77
CA SER A 27 -5.27 -2.92 -11.46
C SER A 27 -4.15 -2.45 -10.52
N PRO A 28 -3.02 -1.92 -11.05
CA PRO A 28 -1.94 -1.37 -10.24
C PRO A 28 -2.43 -0.33 -9.22
N ILE A 29 -3.32 0.57 -9.62
CA ILE A 29 -3.94 1.57 -8.74
C ILE A 29 -4.76 0.91 -7.63
N LYS A 30 -5.62 -0.07 -7.97
CA LYS A 30 -6.41 -0.79 -6.97
C LYS A 30 -5.52 -1.55 -5.97
N LEU A 31 -4.41 -2.12 -6.45
CA LEU A 31 -3.45 -2.81 -5.60
C LEU A 31 -2.72 -1.86 -4.66
N ARG A 32 -2.34 -0.66 -5.14
CA ARG A 32 -1.78 0.42 -4.31
C ARG A 32 -2.72 0.83 -3.19
N VAL A 33 -3.99 1.09 -3.52
CA VAL A 33 -4.99 1.45 -2.51
C VAL A 33 -5.15 0.34 -1.46
N ARG A 34 -5.19 -0.93 -1.89
CA ARG A 34 -5.24 -2.07 -0.95
C ARG A 34 -4.01 -2.14 -0.05
N ALA A 35 -2.82 -1.93 -0.59
CA ALA A 35 -1.57 -1.90 0.18
C ALA A 35 -1.60 -0.79 1.23
N ASN A 36 -2.00 0.41 0.84
CA ASN A 36 -2.10 1.56 1.74
C ASN A 36 -3.08 1.31 2.89
N VAL A 37 -4.26 0.76 2.59
CA VAL A 37 -5.28 0.43 3.61
C VAL A 37 -4.75 -0.64 4.56
N GLU A 38 -4.14 -1.71 4.03
CA GLU A 38 -3.61 -2.78 4.85
C GLU A 38 -2.50 -2.29 5.79
N LEU A 39 -1.56 -1.50 5.26
CA LEU A 39 -0.46 -0.94 6.05
C LEU A 39 -0.99 -0.04 7.17
N ALA A 40 -1.98 0.81 6.88
CA ALA A 40 -2.59 1.68 7.88
C ALA A 40 -3.29 0.89 9.01
N VAL A 41 -3.98 -0.21 8.67
CA VAL A 41 -4.69 -1.05 9.63
C VAL A 41 -3.73 -1.91 10.47
N LYS A 42 -2.69 -2.47 9.84
CA LYS A 42 -1.78 -3.44 10.46
C LYS A 42 -0.41 -2.88 10.84
N LEU A 43 -0.26 -1.56 10.84
CA LEU A 43 1.05 -0.92 11.07
C LEU A 43 1.77 -1.45 12.30
N LYS A 44 1.06 -1.56 13.42
CA LYS A 44 1.65 -2.02 14.69
C LYS A 44 2.19 -3.44 14.57
N ASP A 45 1.48 -4.32 13.86
CA ASP A 45 1.90 -5.69 13.64
C ASP A 45 3.17 -5.74 12.78
N TYR A 46 3.24 -4.90 11.74
CA TYR A 46 4.43 -4.76 10.91
C TYR A 46 5.63 -4.22 11.71
N GLN A 47 5.43 -3.18 12.54
CA GLN A 47 6.49 -2.62 13.39
C GLN A 47 6.99 -3.63 14.43
N GLN A 48 6.11 -4.45 15.00
CA GLN A 48 6.49 -5.49 15.95
C GLN A 48 7.19 -6.67 15.30
N THR A 49 6.76 -7.05 14.09
CA THR A 49 7.34 -8.17 13.34
C THR A 49 8.69 -7.80 12.75
N TYR A 50 8.85 -6.55 12.30
CA TYR A 50 10.03 -6.03 11.64
C TYR A 50 10.60 -4.81 12.38
N PRO A 51 11.02 -4.95 13.65
CA PRO A 51 11.44 -3.81 14.46
C PRO A 51 12.69 -3.11 13.91
N HIS A 52 13.51 -3.82 13.13
CA HIS A 52 14.71 -3.25 12.50
C HIS A 52 14.40 -2.47 11.21
N CYS A 53 13.22 -2.68 10.60
CA CYS A 53 12.86 -1.94 9.39
C CYS A 53 12.64 -0.45 9.68
N THR A 54 12.26 -0.07 10.91
CA THR A 54 12.11 1.34 11.28
C THR A 54 13.43 2.11 11.32
N ASP A 55 14.57 1.42 11.32
CA ASP A 55 15.91 2.05 11.30
C ASP A 55 16.30 2.51 9.88
N PHE A 56 15.68 1.92 8.85
CA PHE A 56 16.04 2.12 7.44
C PHE A 56 14.90 2.66 6.59
N ILE A 57 13.67 2.67 7.10
CA ILE A 57 12.50 3.19 6.42
C ILE A 57 12.00 4.42 7.17
N ASP A 58 11.49 5.39 6.43
CA ASP A 58 10.86 6.57 7.01
C ASP A 58 9.78 6.20 8.05
N PRO A 59 9.70 6.94 9.16
CA PRO A 59 8.67 6.73 10.16
C PRO A 59 7.29 6.78 9.50
N PHE A 60 6.48 5.75 9.75
CA PHE A 60 5.17 5.61 9.09
C PHE A 60 4.28 6.87 9.17
N PRO A 61 4.18 7.62 10.28
CA PRO A 61 3.37 8.84 10.31
C PRO A 61 3.83 9.91 9.31
N GLN A 62 5.13 9.97 9.03
CA GLN A 62 5.67 10.86 8.01
C GLN A 62 5.33 10.30 6.63
N TYR A 63 5.69 9.03 6.38
CA TYR A 63 5.43 8.32 5.14
C TYR A 63 3.94 8.39 4.70
N GLN A 64 3.01 8.18 5.63
CA GLN A 64 1.57 8.26 5.38
C GLN A 64 1.12 9.65 4.91
N ARG A 65 1.71 10.71 5.46
CA ARG A 65 1.32 12.10 5.17
C ARG A 65 1.94 12.64 3.89
N THR A 66 3.16 12.21 3.58
CA THR A 66 3.94 12.78 2.47
C THR A 66 3.86 11.93 1.21
N GLU A 67 3.79 10.61 1.35
CA GLU A 67 4.16 9.71 0.26
C GLU A 67 3.10 8.67 -0.08
N MET A 68 2.51 8.03 0.93
CA MET A 68 1.66 6.86 0.73
C MET A 68 0.40 7.14 -0.11
N ILE A 69 -0.24 8.31 0.08
CA ILE A 69 -1.60 8.58 -0.43
C ILE A 69 -1.61 9.03 -1.90
N TYR A 70 -0.54 9.65 -2.40
CA TYR A 70 -0.55 10.21 -3.75
C TYR A 70 -0.30 9.15 -4.82
N ASP A 71 -1.06 9.23 -5.91
CA ASP A 71 -0.78 8.44 -7.10
C ASP A 71 0.63 8.77 -7.64
N LYS A 72 1.30 7.74 -8.19
CA LYS A 72 2.66 7.86 -8.77
C LYS A 72 3.76 8.30 -7.81
N ASN A 73 3.55 8.28 -6.49
CA ASN A 73 4.66 8.35 -5.55
C ASN A 73 5.41 7.01 -5.50
N TYR A 74 6.74 7.05 -5.45
CA TYR A 74 7.54 5.84 -5.39
C TYR A 74 7.23 5.03 -4.13
N SER A 75 7.17 3.72 -4.29
CA SER A 75 6.93 2.79 -3.19
C SER A 75 8.20 2.61 -2.35
N THR A 76 8.01 2.36 -1.06
CA THR A 76 9.09 2.07 -0.10
C THR A 76 9.13 0.58 0.22
N LEU A 77 10.01 0.20 1.16
CA LEU A 77 10.07 -1.16 1.67
C LEU A 77 8.78 -1.56 2.41
N TRP A 78 7.99 -0.60 2.95
CA TRP A 78 6.70 -0.90 3.56
C TRP A 78 5.75 -1.57 2.58
N GLU A 79 5.64 -1.06 1.36
CA GLU A 79 4.78 -1.63 0.32
C GLU A 79 5.18 -3.05 -0.04
N ILE A 80 6.48 -3.37 -0.07
CA ILE A 80 6.95 -4.72 -0.37
C ILE A 80 6.50 -5.69 0.71
N LEU A 81 6.63 -5.32 2.00
CA LEU A 81 6.20 -6.15 3.12
C LEU A 81 4.68 -6.38 3.09
N VAL A 82 3.92 -5.33 2.78
CA VAL A 82 2.47 -5.38 2.67
C VAL A 82 2.03 -6.23 1.49
N LEU A 83 2.68 -6.07 0.33
CA LEU A 83 2.39 -6.87 -0.84
C LEU A 83 2.68 -8.35 -0.62
N CYS A 84 3.72 -8.72 0.14
CA CYS A 84 3.94 -10.12 0.53
C CYS A 84 2.69 -10.69 1.25
N ASN A 85 2.07 -9.91 2.13
CA ASN A 85 0.87 -10.33 2.85
C ASN A 85 -0.39 -10.29 1.96
N ILE A 86 -0.60 -9.26 1.15
CA ILE A 86 -1.77 -9.18 0.24
C ILE A 86 -1.76 -10.31 -0.79
N LEU A 87 -0.60 -10.56 -1.39
CA LEU A 87 -0.44 -11.54 -2.46
C LEU A 87 -0.25 -12.97 -1.91
N GLN A 88 -0.01 -13.10 -0.59
CA GLN A 88 0.32 -14.36 0.07
C GLN A 88 1.49 -15.07 -0.61
N CYS A 89 2.53 -14.30 -0.94
CA CYS A 89 3.76 -14.79 -1.57
C CYS A 89 5.00 -14.11 -1.00
N SER A 90 6.15 -14.74 -1.17
CA SER A 90 7.44 -14.11 -0.87
C SER A 90 7.91 -13.31 -2.08
N ILE A 91 8.17 -12.02 -1.88
CA ILE A 91 8.79 -11.14 -2.87
C ILE A 91 10.27 -11.01 -2.53
N ARG A 92 11.14 -11.38 -3.47
CA ARG A 92 12.59 -11.22 -3.31
C ARG A 92 13.04 -9.95 -4.03
N SER A 93 13.54 -8.96 -3.29
CA SER A 93 14.24 -7.83 -3.92
C SER A 93 15.68 -8.22 -4.26
N VAL A 94 16.11 -7.99 -5.49
CA VAL A 94 17.47 -8.21 -5.99
C VAL A 94 18.03 -6.85 -6.37
N TYR A 95 19.14 -6.45 -5.76
CA TYR A 95 19.84 -5.26 -6.21
C TYR A 95 20.82 -5.64 -7.32
N PRO A 96 20.87 -4.89 -8.44
CA PRO A 96 21.86 -5.15 -9.47
C PRO A 96 23.26 -5.02 -8.85
N LYS A 97 24.17 -5.93 -9.22
CA LYS A 97 25.57 -5.84 -8.79
C LYS A 97 26.17 -4.58 -9.38
N ILE A 98 26.50 -3.62 -8.53
CA ILE A 98 27.23 -2.42 -8.92
C ILE A 98 28.71 -2.74 -8.71
N LYS A 99 29.53 -2.60 -9.75
CA LYS A 99 30.88 -3.18 -9.85
C LYS A 99 31.74 -3.04 -8.57
N GLU A 100 32.12 -4.20 -8.04
CA GLU A 100 33.43 -4.67 -7.51
C GLU A 100 33.18 -5.67 -6.34
N ASP A 101 33.60 -6.92 -6.55
CA ASP A 101 33.85 -7.98 -5.55
C ASP A 101 32.70 -8.58 -4.72
N ALA A 102 31.74 -9.29 -5.34
CA ALA A 102 30.92 -10.26 -4.59
C ALA A 102 30.56 -11.52 -5.37
N ASP A 103 30.99 -12.66 -4.83
CA ASP A 103 30.69 -14.03 -5.24
C ASP A 103 29.20 -14.24 -5.51
N ASP A 104 28.89 -14.99 -6.57
CA ASP A 104 27.54 -15.42 -6.94
C ASP A 104 26.95 -16.36 -5.87
N ALA A 105 26.36 -15.78 -4.83
CA ALA A 105 25.47 -16.51 -3.94
C ALA A 105 24.21 -16.90 -4.73
N GLY A 106 24.15 -18.17 -5.17
CA GLY A 106 23.13 -18.73 -6.04
C GLY A 106 21.70 -18.24 -5.76
N ILE A 107 21.15 -17.49 -6.72
CA ILE A 107 19.80 -16.96 -6.64
C ILE A 107 18.80 -18.06 -7.06
N GLN A 108 18.20 -18.71 -6.06
CA GLN A 108 17.08 -19.65 -6.23
C GLN A 108 15.87 -19.00 -6.94
N PRO A 109 15.11 -19.78 -7.76
CA PRO A 109 13.98 -19.28 -8.54
C PRO A 109 12.77 -18.97 -7.64
N GLN A 110 12.69 -17.73 -7.17
CA GLN A 110 11.50 -17.15 -6.54
C GLN A 110 11.18 -15.83 -7.24
N GLN A 111 9.92 -15.36 -7.12
CA GLN A 111 9.48 -14.08 -7.70
C GLN A 111 10.42 -12.96 -7.26
N SER A 112 11.17 -12.42 -8.23
CA SER A 112 12.26 -11.49 -7.96
C SER A 112 11.91 -10.13 -8.56
N LEU A 113 12.04 -9.07 -7.77
CA LEU A 113 11.97 -7.69 -8.20
C LEU A 113 13.38 -7.10 -8.15
N MET A 114 13.80 -6.44 -9.20
CA MET A 114 15.04 -5.66 -9.22
C MET A 114 14.75 -4.22 -8.84
N TRP A 115 15.43 -3.70 -7.81
CA TRP A 115 15.37 -2.28 -7.48
C TRP A 115 16.57 -1.57 -8.12
N THR A 116 16.30 -0.79 -9.16
CA THR A 116 17.31 -0.14 -10.02
C THR A 116 16.97 1.35 -10.20
N HIS A 117 17.77 2.08 -10.99
CA HIS A 117 17.46 3.42 -11.44
C HIS A 117 17.08 3.45 -12.93
N THR A 118 16.22 4.40 -13.33
CA THR A 118 15.79 4.59 -14.73
C THR A 118 16.85 5.24 -15.64
N ALA A 119 17.90 5.81 -15.05
CA ALA A 119 19.01 6.48 -15.72
C ALA A 119 20.33 5.69 -15.57
N GLU A 120 21.30 5.99 -16.43
CA GLU A 120 22.62 5.36 -16.42
C GLU A 120 23.40 5.61 -15.11
N GLU A 121 24.19 4.62 -14.66
CA GLU A 121 24.97 4.66 -13.41
C GLU A 121 25.79 5.93 -13.24
N ASP A 122 26.58 6.28 -14.25
CA ASP A 122 27.46 7.45 -14.22
C ASP A 122 26.65 8.74 -14.02
N THR A 123 25.49 8.84 -14.65
CA THR A 123 24.58 9.99 -14.51
C THR A 123 24.04 10.08 -13.09
N VAL A 124 23.57 8.96 -12.52
CA VAL A 124 22.99 8.92 -11.17
C VAL A 124 24.04 9.27 -10.13
N ARG A 125 25.23 8.69 -10.23
CA ARG A 125 26.33 8.95 -9.29
C ARG A 125 26.81 10.39 -9.39
N ALA A 126 26.89 10.95 -10.59
CA ALA A 126 27.31 12.35 -10.78
C ALA A 126 26.41 13.33 -10.02
N VAL A 127 25.10 13.08 -9.97
CA VAL A 127 24.13 13.96 -9.28
C VAL A 127 23.93 13.62 -7.80
N ASN A 128 24.33 12.42 -7.35
CA ASN A 128 24.17 11.95 -5.97
C ASN A 128 25.51 11.79 -5.23
N TYR A 129 26.49 12.65 -5.50
CA TYR A 129 27.79 12.67 -4.80
C TYR A 129 28.53 11.32 -4.84
N GLY A 130 28.49 10.64 -5.98
CA GLY A 130 29.10 9.33 -6.17
C GLY A 130 28.25 8.16 -5.68
N MET A 131 27.10 8.39 -5.05
CA MET A 131 26.21 7.33 -4.55
C MET A 131 25.24 6.86 -5.64
N TRP A 132 24.99 5.55 -5.69
CA TRP A 132 23.88 5.01 -6.48
C TRP A 132 22.60 5.06 -5.65
N VAL A 133 21.55 5.65 -6.21
CA VAL A 133 20.23 5.76 -5.57
C VAL A 133 19.22 5.12 -6.51
N PRO A 134 18.61 3.98 -6.17
CA PRO A 134 17.61 3.35 -7.02
C PRO A 134 16.25 4.08 -6.91
N ASN A 135 15.51 4.18 -8.02
CA ASN A 135 14.21 4.85 -8.07
C ASN A 135 13.11 4.02 -8.75
N HIS A 136 13.38 2.77 -9.16
CA HIS A 136 12.47 2.02 -10.02
C HIS A 136 12.52 0.52 -9.74
N PHE A 137 11.35 -0.11 -9.65
CA PHE A 137 11.20 -1.55 -9.51
C PHE A 137 10.95 -2.20 -10.86
N VAL A 138 11.72 -3.24 -11.17
CA VAL A 138 11.67 -3.97 -12.42
C VAL A 138 11.49 -5.46 -12.14
N PRO A 139 10.46 -6.13 -12.63
CA PRO A 139 10.29 -7.55 -12.41
C PRO A 139 11.39 -8.36 -13.13
N LEU A 140 11.97 -9.31 -12.42
CA LEU A 140 12.93 -10.27 -12.95
C LEU A 140 12.21 -11.58 -13.25
N VAL A 141 12.26 -12.00 -14.51
CA VAL A 141 11.70 -13.29 -14.93
C VAL A 141 12.84 -14.25 -15.26
N TYR A 142 12.73 -15.48 -14.76
CA TYR A 142 13.62 -16.56 -15.16
C TYR A 142 13.17 -17.10 -16.51
N HIS A 143 14.12 -17.31 -17.43
CA HIS A 143 13.87 -17.90 -18.77
C HIS A 143 13.36 -19.35 -18.75
N TYR A 144 13.12 -19.93 -17.58
CA TYR A 144 12.58 -21.28 -17.47
C TYR A 144 11.06 -21.24 -17.66
N ASP A 145 10.63 -21.71 -18.84
CA ASP A 145 9.25 -22.00 -19.26
C ASP A 145 8.20 -21.13 -18.56
N THR A 146 7.85 -20.00 -19.17
CA THR A 146 6.79 -19.11 -18.72
C THR A 146 5.47 -19.83 -18.42
N LYS A 147 5.21 -21.01 -19.03
CA LYS A 147 4.03 -21.82 -18.74
C LYS A 147 4.06 -22.45 -17.34
N SER A 148 5.24 -22.66 -16.75
CA SER A 148 5.42 -23.25 -15.42
C SER A 148 5.35 -22.21 -14.29
N LEU A 149 5.75 -20.96 -14.55
CA LEU A 149 5.73 -19.83 -13.61
C LEU A 149 4.33 -19.45 -13.09
N PHE A 150 3.27 -19.85 -13.78
CA PHE A 150 1.89 -19.53 -13.39
C PHE A 150 1.27 -20.54 -12.42
N LYS A 151 1.98 -21.61 -12.04
CA LYS A 151 1.64 -22.39 -10.84
C LYS A 151 2.17 -21.65 -9.62
N ILE A 152 1.42 -20.66 -9.16
CA ILE A 152 1.64 -20.05 -7.85
C ILE A 152 1.33 -21.12 -6.80
N GLU A 153 2.33 -21.86 -6.35
CA GLU A 153 2.20 -22.64 -5.13
C GLU A 153 2.14 -21.66 -3.97
N ARG A 154 0.93 -21.43 -3.44
CA ARG A 154 0.72 -20.68 -2.20
C ARG A 154 1.35 -21.48 -1.07
N HIS A 155 2.61 -21.22 -0.76
CA HIS A 155 3.20 -21.74 0.47
C HIS A 155 2.72 -20.85 1.63
N PRO A 156 2.04 -21.40 2.64
CA PRO A 156 1.75 -20.64 3.84
C PRO A 156 3.08 -20.15 4.45
N PRO A 157 3.13 -18.95 5.03
CA PRO A 157 4.34 -18.45 5.65
C PRO A 157 4.83 -19.45 6.70
N PRO A 158 6.15 -19.67 6.84
CA PRO A 158 6.69 -20.55 7.86
C PRO A 158 6.25 -20.06 9.23
N ILE A 159 5.41 -20.84 9.91
CA ILE A 159 5.02 -20.59 11.30
C ILE A 159 6.32 -20.63 12.12
N PRO A 160 6.66 -19.57 12.89
CA PRO A 160 7.88 -19.57 13.68
C PRO A 160 7.84 -20.74 14.68
N ALA A 161 8.72 -21.71 14.45
CA ALA A 161 8.87 -22.88 15.29
C ALA A 161 9.52 -22.49 16.61
N LYS A 162 8.70 -22.11 17.61
CA LYS A 162 8.95 -22.27 19.05
C LYS A 162 7.80 -21.68 19.88
N ARG A 163 6.86 -22.53 20.31
CA ARG A 163 6.26 -22.48 21.65
C ARG A 163 5.75 -23.88 22.01
N THR A 164 6.55 -24.54 22.84
CA THR A 164 6.32 -25.87 23.40
C THR A 164 5.06 -25.92 24.25
N ARG A 165 4.34 -27.04 24.09
CA ARG A 165 3.18 -27.50 24.88
C ARG A 165 3.41 -27.37 26.39
N PHE A 166 2.84 -26.34 27.03
CA PHE A 166 2.57 -26.33 28.47
C PHE A 166 1.62 -25.18 28.83
N GLN A 167 0.45 -25.07 28.19
CA GLN A 167 -0.51 -23.99 28.54
C GLN A 167 -1.96 -24.18 28.05
N SER A 168 -2.40 -25.39 27.65
CA SER A 168 -3.73 -25.56 27.04
C SER A 168 -4.91 -25.44 28.02
N ASP A 169 -4.71 -25.72 29.31
CA ASP A 169 -5.86 -25.96 30.21
C ASP A 169 -6.14 -24.81 31.18
N ILE A 170 -5.25 -23.83 31.32
CA ILE A 170 -5.46 -22.64 32.18
C ILE A 170 -5.93 -21.41 31.38
N PHE A 171 -5.67 -21.34 30.07
CA PHE A 171 -6.05 -20.18 29.25
C PHE A 171 -7.48 -20.26 28.69
N SER A 172 -8.12 -21.42 28.61
CA SER A 172 -9.45 -21.54 27.97
C SER A 172 -10.58 -20.83 28.75
N GLY A 173 -10.42 -20.68 30.07
CA GLY A 173 -11.37 -19.96 30.94
C GLY A 173 -11.15 -18.45 31.02
N VAL A 174 -9.88 -17.99 31.05
CA VAL A 174 -9.53 -16.57 31.19
C VAL A 174 -9.56 -15.82 29.86
N VAL A 175 -9.20 -16.48 28.76
CA VAL A 175 -9.18 -15.87 27.41
C VAL A 175 -10.60 -15.64 26.88
N LYS A 176 -11.58 -16.47 27.27
CA LYS A 176 -12.98 -16.23 26.88
C LYS A 176 -13.54 -14.94 27.50
N SER A 177 -13.27 -14.67 28.78
CA SER A 177 -13.76 -13.45 29.44
C SER A 177 -13.02 -12.18 29.01
N GLU A 178 -11.72 -12.28 28.69
CA GLU A 178 -10.99 -11.12 28.17
C GLU A 178 -11.38 -10.82 26.71
N ASN A 179 -11.53 -11.84 25.85
CA ASN A 179 -11.94 -11.60 24.46
C ASN A 179 -13.34 -10.97 24.36
N GLU A 180 -14.31 -11.42 25.16
CA GLU A 180 -15.64 -10.79 25.21
C GLU A 180 -15.58 -9.34 25.70
N PHE A 181 -14.70 -9.03 26.67
CA PHE A 181 -14.48 -7.67 27.16
C PHE A 181 -13.81 -6.75 26.12
N TRP A 182 -12.81 -7.27 25.39
CA TRP A 182 -12.13 -6.51 24.34
C TRP A 182 -13.02 -6.29 23.11
N GLU A 183 -13.85 -7.27 22.74
CA GLU A 183 -14.81 -7.11 21.65
C GLU A 183 -15.85 -6.03 21.96
N ASP A 184 -16.40 -5.97 23.17
CA ASP A 184 -17.38 -4.96 23.55
C ASP A 184 -16.77 -3.55 23.62
N LYS A 185 -15.53 -3.45 24.12
CA LYS A 185 -14.79 -2.18 24.16
C LYS A 185 -14.44 -1.68 22.75
N HIS A 186 -14.00 -2.56 21.86
CA HIS A 186 -13.69 -2.21 20.47
C HIS A 186 -14.94 -1.83 19.68
N LYS A 187 -16.07 -2.52 19.89
CA LYS A 187 -17.37 -2.15 19.30
C LYS A 187 -17.81 -0.74 19.71
N LYS A 188 -17.71 -0.41 21.01
CA LYS A 188 -18.05 0.94 21.52
C LYS A 188 -17.13 2.02 20.96
N ILE A 189 -15.83 1.76 20.86
CA ILE A 189 -14.87 2.70 20.25
C ILE A 189 -15.19 2.89 18.77
N LEU A 190 -15.41 1.81 18.03
CA LEU A 190 -15.73 1.87 16.60
C LEU A 190 -17.05 2.62 16.35
N GLN A 191 -18.08 2.37 17.16
CA GLN A 191 -19.36 3.07 17.08
C GLN A 191 -19.24 4.55 17.41
N THR A 192 -18.39 4.91 18.39
CA THR A 192 -18.11 6.32 18.72
C THR A 192 -17.37 7.00 17.58
N LEU A 193 -16.37 6.35 16.99
CA LEU A 193 -15.64 6.86 15.82
C LEU A 193 -16.57 7.03 14.63
N LEU A 194 -17.40 6.04 14.31
CA LEU A 194 -18.43 6.13 13.27
C LEU A 194 -19.36 7.33 13.49
N THR A 195 -19.86 7.51 14.71
CA THR A 195 -20.76 8.62 15.05
C THR A 195 -20.09 9.97 14.89
N LEU A 196 -18.84 10.11 15.36
CA LEU A 196 -18.05 11.33 15.18
C LEU A 196 -17.75 11.61 13.71
N THR A 197 -17.35 10.59 12.96
CA THR A 197 -17.03 10.73 11.53
C THR A 197 -18.28 11.13 10.76
N PHE A 198 -19.43 10.50 11.04
CA PHE A 198 -20.70 10.86 10.43
C PHE A 198 -21.11 12.29 10.77
N GLY A 199 -20.95 12.72 12.04
CA GLY A 199 -21.25 14.08 12.47
C GLY A 199 -20.37 15.16 11.80
N VAL A 200 -19.07 14.89 11.68
CA VAL A 200 -18.13 15.79 10.96
C VAL A 200 -18.50 15.84 9.48
N MET A 201 -18.82 14.69 8.88
CA MET A 201 -19.22 14.60 7.47
C MET A 201 -20.52 15.35 7.18
N THR A 202 -21.54 15.23 8.03
CA THR A 202 -22.78 16.01 7.90
C THR A 202 -22.51 17.49 8.01
N HIS A 203 -21.62 17.92 8.93
CA HIS A 203 -21.30 19.34 9.08
C HIS A 203 -20.54 19.90 7.87
N ILE A 204 -19.59 19.14 7.31
CA ILE A 204 -18.87 19.51 6.09
C ILE A 204 -19.86 19.61 4.92
N PHE A 205 -20.76 18.64 4.79
CA PHE A 205 -21.78 18.63 3.74
C PHE A 205 -22.74 19.82 3.87
N ASP A 206 -23.24 20.11 5.07
CA ASP A 206 -24.13 21.25 5.33
C ASP A 206 -23.44 22.58 5.02
N THR A 207 -22.17 22.73 5.39
CA THR A 207 -21.37 23.93 5.11
C THR A 207 -21.12 24.09 3.61
N TRP A 208 -20.81 23.00 2.92
CA TRP A 208 -20.66 22.99 1.47
C TRP A 208 -21.99 23.33 0.79
N ALA A 209 -23.08 22.68 1.19
CA ALA A 209 -24.41 22.90 0.65
C ALA A 209 -24.87 24.35 0.86
N SER A 210 -24.65 24.95 2.04
CA SER A 210 -24.98 26.35 2.28
C SER A 210 -24.14 27.31 1.44
N THR A 211 -22.89 26.96 1.15
CA THR A 211 -21.99 27.83 0.36
C THR A 211 -22.34 27.81 -1.12
N TYR A 212 -22.78 26.67 -1.65
CA TYR A 212 -22.98 26.48 -3.10
C TYR A 212 -24.44 26.39 -3.54
N PHE A 213 -25.38 26.16 -2.62
CA PHE A 213 -26.82 26.03 -2.89
C PHE A 213 -27.67 27.06 -2.13
N GLU A 214 -27.10 28.21 -1.75
CA GLU A 214 -27.94 29.35 -1.34
C GLU A 214 -28.99 29.60 -2.45
N PRO A 215 -30.28 29.75 -2.10
CA PRO A 215 -31.32 29.98 -3.09
C PRO A 215 -30.96 31.22 -3.90
N ARG A 216 -30.69 31.02 -5.20
CA ARG A 216 -30.38 32.12 -6.12
C ARG A 216 -31.51 33.15 -6.01
N ASP A 217 -31.12 34.37 -5.69
CA ASP A 217 -31.99 35.53 -5.72
C ASP A 217 -32.37 35.76 -7.19
N PRO A 218 -33.62 35.48 -7.60
CA PRO A 218 -34.01 35.51 -9.02
C PRO A 218 -33.87 36.89 -9.66
N ASP A 219 -33.70 37.94 -8.85
CA ASP A 219 -33.52 39.32 -9.31
C ASP A 219 -32.04 39.70 -9.56
N LYS A 220 -31.09 38.78 -9.40
CA LYS A 220 -29.64 39.02 -9.62
C LYS A 220 -29.03 38.30 -10.83
N ASP A 221 -29.85 37.67 -11.67
CA ASP A 221 -29.41 36.80 -12.77
C ASP A 221 -28.96 37.54 -14.06
N GLU A 222 -28.38 38.74 -13.95
CA GLU A 222 -27.69 39.37 -15.07
C GLU A 222 -26.17 39.38 -14.85
N ALA A 223 -25.48 38.54 -15.64
CA ALA A 223 -24.02 38.50 -15.86
C ALA A 223 -23.15 37.56 -15.00
N ILE A 224 -23.46 36.25 -14.96
CA ILE A 224 -22.43 35.24 -14.69
C ILE A 224 -22.27 34.38 -15.95
N GLU A 225 -21.42 34.85 -16.86
CA GLU A 225 -20.88 34.04 -17.96
C GLU A 225 -19.91 33.01 -17.39
N ASP A 226 -20.27 31.73 -17.59
CA ASP A 226 -19.39 30.61 -17.95
C ASP A 226 -18.01 30.54 -17.25
N SER A 227 -17.99 30.53 -15.91
CA SER A 227 -16.81 30.06 -15.17
C SER A 227 -16.97 28.56 -14.95
N GLY A 228 -16.12 27.76 -15.60
CA GLY A 228 -16.13 26.29 -15.63
C GLY A 228 -15.87 25.59 -14.29
N ALA A 229 -16.56 25.99 -13.24
CA ALA A 229 -16.46 25.46 -11.88
C ALA A 229 -17.34 24.23 -11.63
N GLU A 230 -18.13 23.77 -12.63
CA GLU A 230 -19.01 22.61 -12.47
C GLU A 230 -18.24 21.27 -12.39
N ASP A 231 -16.98 21.22 -12.84
CA ASP A 231 -16.27 19.94 -13.05
C ASP A 231 -15.43 19.44 -11.85
N GLU A 232 -15.28 20.22 -10.78
CA GLU A 232 -14.49 19.79 -9.59
C GLU A 232 -15.34 19.19 -8.46
N SER A 233 -16.66 19.43 -8.46
CA SER A 233 -17.56 18.97 -7.38
C SER A 233 -17.75 17.45 -7.36
N TRP A 234 -17.66 16.77 -8.51
CA TRP A 234 -17.89 15.33 -8.61
C TRP A 234 -16.78 14.48 -7.99
N TYR A 235 -15.52 14.94 -8.07
CA TYR A 235 -14.36 14.22 -7.52
C TYR A 235 -14.43 14.09 -5.99
N ILE A 236 -14.94 15.12 -5.32
CA ILE A 236 -15.10 15.14 -3.87
C ILE A 236 -16.16 14.10 -3.46
N THR A 237 -17.29 14.06 -4.17
CA THR A 237 -18.36 13.10 -3.91
C THR A 237 -17.91 11.65 -4.15
N GLU A 238 -17.21 11.36 -5.26
CA GLU A 238 -16.71 10.01 -5.51
C GLU A 238 -15.62 9.57 -4.52
N PHE A 239 -14.73 10.47 -4.13
CA PHE A 239 -13.73 10.21 -3.11
C PHE A 239 -14.38 9.86 -1.75
N PHE A 240 -15.43 10.58 -1.37
CA PHE A 240 -16.16 10.30 -0.13
C PHE A 240 -16.98 9.02 -0.17
N ILE A 241 -17.66 8.73 -1.30
CA ILE A 241 -18.38 7.46 -1.47
C ILE A 241 -17.40 6.28 -1.41
N PHE A 242 -16.22 6.41 -2.02
CA PHE A 242 -15.18 5.40 -1.95
C PHE A 242 -14.68 5.20 -0.52
N PHE A 243 -14.43 6.29 0.22
CA PHE A 243 -13.96 6.22 1.61
C PHE A 243 -14.99 5.57 2.55
N ILE A 244 -16.26 5.95 2.42
CA ILE A 244 -17.36 5.38 3.21
C ILE A 244 -17.57 3.90 2.86
N THR A 245 -17.56 3.55 1.57
CA THR A 245 -17.74 2.16 1.13
C THR A 245 -16.60 1.28 1.63
N ALA A 246 -15.35 1.73 1.49
CA ALA A 246 -14.18 1.01 1.99
C ALA A 246 -14.20 0.82 3.51
N PHE A 247 -14.77 1.77 4.25
CA PHE A 247 -14.92 1.72 5.71
C PHE A 247 -16.08 0.80 6.14
N LEU A 248 -17.17 0.72 5.39
CA LEU A 248 -18.35 -0.08 5.74
C LEU A 248 -18.27 -1.55 5.31
N THR A 249 -17.44 -1.88 4.31
CA THR A 249 -17.32 -3.26 3.80
C THR A 249 -16.20 -4.08 4.45
N ASN A 250 -15.47 -3.52 5.42
CA ASN A 250 -14.45 -4.20 6.24
C ASN A 250 -14.84 -4.17 7.71
#